data_AF-A0A6N1XG22-F1
#
_entry.id   AF-A0A6N1XG22-F1
#
_cell.length_a   1.000
_cell.length_b   1.000
_cell.length_c   1.000
_cell.angle_alpha   90.00
_cell.angle_beta   90.00
_cell.angle_gamma   90.00
#
_symmetry.space_group_name_H-M   'P 1'
#
loop_
_entity.id
_entity.type
_entity.pdbx_description
1 polymer ?
#
loop_
_entity_poly.entity_id
_entity_poly.type
_entity_poly.pdbx_seq_one_letter_code
_entity_poly.pdbx_strand_id
1 'polypeptide(L)'
;MQTDVPLDCPGNLINFSEELITLADTAALITEMDLVITVDTSVVHIAGALGKPTWLLLPYRYDWRWGLEGEENSWYESVQVLSKPILKIGRQC
;
A
#
# COMPACT_ATOMS: atom_id res chain seq x y z
N MET A 1 -5.78 -17.10 8.10
CA MET A 1 -5.24 -15.83 8.62
C MET A 1 -3.77 -16.09 8.92
N GLN A 2 -2.85 -15.19 8.59
CA GLN A 2 -1.42 -15.44 8.81
C GLN A 2 -1.15 -15.42 10.32
N THR A 3 -1.01 -16.59 10.93
CA THR A 3 -0.90 -16.76 12.39
C THR A 3 0.53 -17.03 12.87
N ASP A 4 1.43 -17.34 11.94
CA ASP A 4 2.80 -17.73 12.24
C ASP A 4 3.77 -16.59 11.87
N VAL A 5 3.77 -15.53 12.68
CA VAL A 5 4.80 -14.49 12.63
C VAL A 5 5.97 -14.97 13.49
N PRO A 6 7.21 -15.02 12.96
CA PRO A 6 8.38 -15.39 13.75
C PRO A 6 8.49 -14.52 15.02
N LEU A 7 8.69 -15.17 16.17
CA LEU A 7 8.82 -14.47 17.46
C LEU A 7 10.04 -13.53 17.50
N ASP A 8 11.10 -13.87 16.75
CA ASP A 8 12.29 -13.02 16.60
C ASP A 8 12.17 -12.19 15.32
N CYS A 9 11.59 -11.00 15.44
CA CYS A 9 11.77 -9.96 14.44
C CYS A 9 13.21 -9.43 14.54
N PRO A 10 13.91 -9.18 13.41
CA PRO A 10 15.19 -8.49 13.46
C PRO A 10 15.02 -7.12 14.13
N GLY A 11 16.07 -6.59 14.78
CA GLY A 11 15.95 -5.39 15.63
C GLY A 11 15.47 -4.11 14.93
N ASN A 12 15.38 -4.10 13.61
CA ASN A 12 14.83 -3.01 12.79
C ASN A 12 13.39 -3.25 12.31
N LEU A 13 12.74 -4.33 12.77
CA LEU A 13 11.35 -4.66 12.48
C LEU A 13 10.57 -4.69 13.80
N ILE A 14 9.58 -3.80 13.90
CA ILE A 14 8.68 -3.71 15.04
C ILE A 14 7.34 -4.29 14.61
N ASN A 15 6.85 -5.30 15.34
CA ASN A 15 5.53 -5.88 15.10
C ASN A 15 4.49 -5.19 15.98
N PHE A 16 3.53 -4.49 15.36
CA PHE A 16 2.41 -3.81 16.05
C PHE A 16 1.08 -4.60 15.97
N SER A 17 1.11 -5.89 15.63
CA SER A 17 -0.12 -6.65 15.36
C SER A 17 -1.07 -6.75 16.54
N GLU A 18 -0.57 -6.68 17.78
CA GLU A 18 -1.42 -6.79 18.98
C GLU A 18 -2.09 -5.46 19.35
N GLU A 19 -1.50 -4.34 18.93
CA GLU A 19 -1.98 -2.98 19.21
C GLU A 19 -2.96 -2.46 18.15
N LEU A 20 -2.88 -2.97 16.92
CA LEU A 20 -3.71 -2.52 15.79
C LEU A 20 -5.08 -3.22 15.76
N ILE A 21 -5.92 -2.93 16.75
CA ILE A 21 -7.25 -3.55 16.91
C ILE A 21 -8.32 -2.85 16.06
N THR A 22 -8.24 -1.52 15.96
CA THR A 22 -9.20 -0.69 15.22
C THR A 22 -8.55 0.04 14.05
N LEU A 23 -9.38 0.53 13.13
CA LEU A 23 -8.89 1.40 12.05
C LEU A 23 -8.34 2.73 12.60
N ALA A 24 -8.80 3.18 13.76
CA ALA A 24 -8.28 4.36 14.44
C ALA A 24 -6.86 4.12 14.97
N ASP A 25 -6.57 2.92 15.51
CA ASP A 25 -5.22 2.54 15.95
C ASP A 25 -4.25 2.52 14.77
N THR A 26 -4.72 1.99 13.63
CA THR A 26 -3.95 2.01 12.37
C THR A 26 -3.69 3.44 11.90
N ALA A 27 -4.70 4.31 11.95
CA ALA A 27 -4.56 5.72 11.58
C ALA A 27 -3.56 6.45 12.50
N ALA A 28 -3.61 6.21 13.81
CA ALA A 28 -2.70 6.80 14.79
C ALA A 28 -1.25 6.35 14.57
N LEU A 29 -1.02 5.08 14.19
CA LEU A 29 0.32 4.64 13.81
C LEU A 29 0.79 5.32 12.51
N ILE A 30 -0.08 5.38 11.49
CA ILE A 30 0.22 6.02 10.20
C ILE A 30 0.59 7.50 10.37
N THR A 31 0.00 8.22 11.33
CA THR A 31 0.35 9.64 11.56
C THR A 31 1.80 9.87 11.96
N GLU A 32 2.45 8.88 12.57
CA GLU A 32 3.86 8.94 12.98
C GLU A 32 4.84 8.48 11.88
N MET A 33 4.33 7.96 10.75
CA MET A 33 5.17 7.46 9.67
C MET A 33 5.56 8.56 8.67
N ASP A 34 6.79 8.49 8.19
CA ASP A 34 7.29 9.27 7.05
C ASP A 34 6.78 8.73 5.70
N LEU A 35 6.58 7.41 5.60
CA LEU A 35 6.14 6.69 4.41
C LEU A 35 5.36 5.43 4.80
N VAL A 36 4.26 5.17 4.10
CA VAL A 36 3.50 3.91 4.19
C VAL A 36 3.70 3.09 2.91
N ILE A 37 4.11 1.83 3.04
CA ILE A 37 4.19 0.88 1.92
C ILE A 37 3.14 -0.20 2.15
N THR A 38 2.23 -0.39 1.20
CA THR A 38 1.09 -1.31 1.38
C THR A 38 0.57 -1.87 0.07
N VAL A 39 -0.40 -2.78 0.16
CA VAL A 39 -1.20 -3.31 -0.96
C VAL A 39 -2.65 -2.81 -0.86
N ASP A 40 -3.50 -3.15 -1.84
CA ASP A 40 -4.90 -2.68 -1.90
C ASP A 40 -5.75 -3.24 -0.74
N THR A 41 -5.73 -2.55 0.40
CA THR A 41 -6.39 -2.87 1.67
C THR A 41 -6.90 -1.59 2.33
N SER A 42 -7.60 -1.69 3.46
CA SER A 42 -8.02 -0.52 4.24
C SER A 42 -6.86 0.45 4.57
N VAL A 43 -5.63 -0.06 4.71
CA VAL A 43 -4.44 0.74 5.02
C VAL A 43 -4.14 1.80 3.97
N VAL A 44 -4.25 1.49 2.66
CA VAL A 44 -3.95 2.49 1.61
C VAL A 44 -4.97 3.63 1.63
N HIS A 45 -6.23 3.31 1.91
CA HIS A 45 -7.29 4.29 1.96
C HIS A 45 -7.17 5.21 3.18
N ILE A 46 -6.80 4.66 4.34
CA ILE A 46 -6.55 5.45 5.55
C ILE A 46 -5.34 6.37 5.34
N ALA A 47 -4.23 5.82 4.84
CA ALA A 47 -3.02 6.60 4.60
C ALA A 47 -3.25 7.72 3.56
N GLY A 48 -3.96 7.41 2.47
CA GLY A 48 -4.35 8.39 1.46
C GLY A 48 -5.29 9.46 1.99
N ALA A 49 -6.29 9.10 2.81
CA ALA A 49 -7.21 10.06 3.43
C ALA A 49 -6.51 11.00 4.44
N LEU A 50 -5.45 10.52 5.10
CA LEU A 50 -4.59 11.31 5.98
C LEU A 50 -3.55 12.16 5.22
N GLY A 51 -3.49 12.07 3.89
CA GLY A 51 -2.51 12.77 3.08
C GLY A 51 -1.06 12.31 3.30
N LYS A 52 -0.88 11.09 3.83
CA LYS A 52 0.46 10.56 4.10
C LYS A 52 1.11 10.05 2.82
N PRO A 53 2.42 10.31 2.61
CA PRO A 53 3.17 9.70 1.52
C PRO A 53 3.00 8.18 1.55
N THR A 54 2.51 7.63 0.45
CA THR A 54 2.13 6.21 0.39
C THR A 54 2.55 5.59 -0.93
N TRP A 55 3.18 4.42 -0.86
CA TRP A 55 3.48 3.57 -2.01
C TRP A 55 2.53 2.37 -2.01
N LEU A 56 1.68 2.31 -3.04
CA LEU A 56 0.73 1.22 -3.24
C LEU A 56 1.32 0.21 -4.23
N LEU A 57 1.61 -1.00 -3.74
CA LEU A 57 2.12 -2.11 -4.55
C LEU A 57 0.95 -2.88 -5.16
N LEU A 58 0.84 -2.87 -6.49
CA LEU A 58 -0.22 -3.58 -7.21
C LEU A 58 0.34 -4.69 -8.12
N PRO A 59 -0.35 -5.85 -8.21
CA PRO A 59 0.00 -6.90 -9.16
C PRO A 59 -0.28 -6.44 -10.60
N TYR A 60 0.09 -7.25 -11.60
CA TYR A 60 -0.07 -6.90 -13.02
C TYR A 60 -1.53 -6.57 -13.42
N ARG A 61 -2.52 -7.28 -12.88
CA ARG A 61 -3.93 -6.95 -13.05
C ARG A 61 -4.45 -6.41 -11.73
N TYR A 62 -4.71 -5.11 -11.69
CA TYR A 62 -5.30 -4.46 -10.54
C TYR A 62 -6.64 -3.82 -10.89
N ASP A 63 -7.37 -3.43 -9.85
CA ASP A 63 -8.71 -2.90 -9.98
C ASP A 63 -8.70 -1.53 -10.66
N TRP A 64 -9.73 -1.26 -11.47
CA TRP A 64 -9.88 -0.05 -12.27
C TRP A 64 -9.77 1.25 -11.48
N ARG A 65 -10.05 1.23 -10.17
CA ARG A 65 -10.00 2.41 -9.29
C ARG A 65 -8.63 3.09 -9.28
N TRP A 66 -7.56 2.33 -9.48
CA TRP A 66 -6.19 2.86 -9.42
C TRP A 66 -5.66 3.33 -10.79
N GLY A 67 -6.55 3.53 -11.75
CA GLY A 67 -6.23 3.96 -13.11
C GLY A 67 -5.70 2.83 -13.99
N LEU A 68 -5.35 3.17 -15.23
CA LEU A 68 -4.51 2.33 -16.09
C LEU A 68 -3.08 2.89 -16.14
N GLU A 69 -2.13 2.09 -16.62
CA GLU A 69 -0.72 2.48 -16.71
C GLU A 69 -0.55 3.84 -17.44
N GLY A 70 -0.10 4.87 -16.72
CA GLY A 70 0.10 6.22 -17.23
C GLY A 70 -0.96 7.26 -16.83
N GLU A 71 -2.00 6.87 -16.09
CA GLU A 71 -2.99 7.81 -15.54
C GLU A 71 -2.60 8.27 -14.14
N GLU A 72 -2.85 9.56 -13.83
CA GLU A 72 -2.69 10.09 -12.48
C GLU A 72 -3.74 9.48 -11.54
N ASN A 73 -3.30 8.94 -10.40
CA ASN A 73 -4.19 8.37 -9.39
C ASN A 73 -5.13 9.47 -8.86
N SER A 74 -6.42 9.36 -9.18
CA SER A 74 -7.39 10.42 -8.89
C SER A 74 -7.95 10.39 -7.46
N TRP A 75 -7.68 9.36 -6.66
CA TRP A 75 -8.31 9.19 -5.35
C TRP A 75 -7.54 9.87 -4.23
N TYR A 76 -6.21 9.76 -4.25
CA TYR A 76 -5.34 10.30 -3.22
C TYR A 76 -4.07 10.82 -3.86
N GLU A 77 -3.86 12.12 -3.79
CA GLU A 77 -2.66 12.79 -4.32
C GLU A 77 -1.37 12.27 -3.67
N SER A 78 -1.45 11.86 -2.40
CA SER A 78 -0.31 11.34 -1.64
C SER A 78 0.05 9.87 -1.94
N VAL A 79 -0.74 9.17 -2.78
CA VAL A 79 -0.56 7.75 -3.08
C VAL A 79 0.05 7.55 -4.47
N GLN A 80 1.29 7.06 -4.49
CA GLN A 80 1.99 6.62 -5.69
C GLN A 80 1.73 5.13 -5.95
N VAL A 81 1.19 4.81 -7.12
CA VAL A 81 0.97 3.42 -7.56
C VAL A 81 2.27 2.86 -8.14
N LEU A 82 2.73 1.74 -7.60
CA LEU A 82 3.87 0.98 -8.09
C LEU A 82 3.35 -0.36 -8.64
N SER A 83 3.21 -0.42 -9.96
CA SER A 83 2.89 -1.64 -10.69
C SER A 83 4.02 -2.01 -11.64
N LYS A 84 4.19 -3.31 -11.92
CA LYS A 84 5.15 -3.76 -12.93
C LYS A 84 4.73 -3.22 -14.30
N PRO A 85 5.63 -2.61 -15.10
CA PRO A 85 5.26 -2.06 -16.39
C PRO A 85 4.81 -3.16 -17.35
N ILE A 86 3.83 -2.85 -18.21
CA ILE A 86 3.42 -3.77 -19.27
C ILE A 86 4.57 -3.87 -20.25
N LEU A 87 5.22 -5.04 -20.32
CA LEU A 87 6.06 -5.39 -21.46
C LEU A 87 5.15 -5.38 -22.70
N LYS A 88 5.22 -4.30 -23.49
CA LYS A 88 4.67 -4.27 -24.85
C LYS A 88 5.46 -5.25 -25.71
N ILE A 89 5.17 -6.55 -25.57
CA ILE A 89 5.59 -7.55 -26.54
C ILE A 89 4.87 -7.15 -27.83
N GLY A 90 5.62 -6.59 -28.76
CA GLY A 90 5.08 -6.11 -30.03
C GLY A 90 4.25 -7.20 -30.69
N ARG A 91 2.95 -6.95 -30.85
CA ARG A 91 2.21 -7.56 -31.95
C ARG A 91 2.67 -6.84 -33.21
N GLN A 92 3.78 -7.29 -33.78
CA GLN A 92 3.98 -7.11 -35.21
C GLN A 92 2.95 -8.01 -35.89
N CYS A 93 1.97 -7.36 -36.53
CA CYS A 93 1.20 -7.97 -37.61
C CYS A 93 2.15 -8.44 -38.72
#